data_AF-A0ABD0S4D4-F1
#
_entry.id   AF-A0ABD0S4D4-F1
#
_cell.length_a   1.000
_cell.length_b   1.000
_cell.length_c   1.000
_cell.angle_alpha   90.00
_cell.angle_beta   90.00
_cell.angle_gamma   90.00
#
_symmetry.space_group_name_H-M   'P 1'
#
loop_
_entity.id
_entity.type
_entity.pdbx_description
1 polymer ?
#
loop_
_entity_poly.entity_id
_entity_poly.type
_entity_poly.pdbx_seq_one_letter_code
_entity_poly.pdbx_strand_id
1 'polypeptide(L)'
;MEFVLFVILVFAISSLESLYFQFGIECDFSFGDPSWNYSKVFFDKEYSMEPGEQKFKAILPKTRGQLISFVCVNLEGTPKENAVVDFKSLFHVVKVHLIEPVDHEVRIRILAKQHGY
;
A
#
# COMPACT_ATOMS: atom_id res chain seq x y z
N MET A 1 -30.82 -9.02 33.01
CA MET A 1 -30.76 -9.34 31.56
C MET A 1 -29.97 -8.32 30.74
N GLU A 2 -29.57 -7.17 31.29
CA GLU A 2 -28.86 -6.12 30.53
C GLU A 2 -27.35 -6.39 30.38
N PHE A 3 -26.71 -7.05 31.35
CA PHE A 3 -25.27 -7.35 31.32
C PHE A 3 -24.85 -8.33 30.20
N VAL A 4 -25.71 -9.29 29.85
CA VAL A 4 -25.38 -10.31 28.84
C VAL A 4 -25.37 -9.71 27.43
N LEU A 5 -26.28 -8.76 27.16
CA LEU A 5 -26.34 -8.01 25.90
C LEU A 5 -25.08 -7.16 25.69
N PHE A 6 -24.55 -6.55 26.76
CA PHE A 6 -23.36 -5.71 26.69
C PHE A 6 -22.10 -6.53 26.33
N VAL A 7 -21.95 -7.73 26.92
CA VAL A 7 -20.79 -8.60 26.66
C VAL A 7 -20.81 -9.14 25.22
N ILE A 8 -21.97 -9.52 24.69
CA ILE A 8 -22.09 -9.99 23.30
C ILE A 8 -21.74 -8.86 22.31
N LEU A 9 -22.17 -7.62 22.60
CA LEU A 9 -21.90 -6.47 21.74
C LEU A 9 -20.40 -6.14 21.69
N VAL A 10 -19.73 -6.16 22.84
CA VAL A 10 -18.28 -5.91 22.94
C VAL A 10 -17.48 -6.99 22.19
N PHE A 11 -17.82 -8.27 22.36
CA PHE A 11 -17.16 -9.36 21.64
C PHE A 11 -17.36 -9.28 20.11
N ALA A 12 -18.54 -8.85 19.66
CA ALA A 12 -18.83 -8.65 18.24
C ALA A 12 -18.01 -7.51 17.62
N ILE A 13 -17.83 -6.40 18.35
CA ILE A 13 -17.03 -5.25 17.87
C ILE A 13 -15.53 -5.63 17.80
N SER A 14 -15.00 -6.29 18.84
CA SER A 14 -13.59 -6.72 18.85
C SER A 14 -13.25 -7.77 17.80
N SER A 15 -14.20 -8.62 17.42
CA SER A 15 -13.99 -9.59 16.33
C SER A 15 -14.08 -8.97 14.93
N LEU A 16 -14.79 -7.85 14.77
CA LEU A 16 -14.80 -7.04 13.54
C LEU A 16 -13.47 -6.29 13.33
N GLU A 17 -12.85 -5.74 14.38
CA GLU A 17 -11.52 -5.10 14.30
C GLU A 17 -10.42 -6.11 13.95
N SER A 18 -10.50 -7.32 14.52
CA SER A 18 -9.59 -8.42 14.21
C SER A 18 -9.66 -8.86 12.74
N LEU A 19 -10.85 -8.81 12.13
CA LEU A 19 -11.02 -9.16 10.71
C LEU A 19 -10.49 -8.05 9.78
N TYR A 20 -10.59 -6.80 10.21
CA TYR A 20 -10.02 -5.64 9.52
C TYR A 20 -8.49 -5.72 9.44
N PHE A 21 -7.84 -6.21 10.50
CA PHE A 21 -6.38 -6.34 10.56
C PHE A 21 -5.80 -7.35 9.56
N GLN A 22 -6.62 -8.28 9.05
CA GLN A 22 -6.18 -9.27 8.07
C GLN A 22 -6.26 -8.74 6.61
N PHE A 23 -6.93 -7.60 6.38
CA PHE A 23 -7.09 -6.93 5.08
C PHE A 23 -6.61 -5.46 5.03
N GLY A 24 -6.27 -4.86 6.17
CA GLY A 24 -6.09 -3.42 6.34
C GLY A 24 -4.75 -2.85 5.91
N ILE A 25 -4.35 -3.03 4.65
CA ILE A 25 -3.38 -2.12 4.05
C ILE A 25 -4.19 -1.02 3.37
N GLU A 26 -4.35 0.12 4.06
CA GLU A 26 -4.92 1.32 3.44
C GLU A 26 -3.94 1.82 2.38
N CYS A 27 -4.38 1.80 1.13
CA CYS A 27 -3.58 2.15 -0.04
C CYS A 27 -4.17 3.36 -0.75
N ASP A 28 -3.38 4.40 -0.99
CA ASP A 28 -3.78 5.47 -1.89
C ASP A 28 -3.89 4.93 -3.32
N PHE A 29 -2.92 4.10 -3.72
CA PHE A 29 -2.89 3.40 -4.98
C PHE A 29 -2.58 1.92 -4.76
N SER A 30 -3.36 1.05 -5.39
CA SER A 30 -3.16 -0.40 -5.33
C SER A 30 -3.13 -1.00 -6.73
N PHE A 31 -2.25 -2.00 -6.90
CA PHE A 31 -2.12 -2.77 -8.13
C PHE A 31 -2.09 -4.25 -7.78
N GLY A 32 -2.96 -5.05 -8.41
CA GLY A 32 -3.11 -6.48 -8.10
C GLY A 32 -4.09 -6.72 -6.95
N ASP A 33 -3.99 -7.88 -6.31
CA ASP A 33 -4.95 -8.35 -5.30
C ASP A 33 -4.23 -8.72 -3.99
N PRO A 34 -4.51 -8.03 -2.87
CA PRO A 34 -3.87 -8.29 -1.59
C PRO A 34 -4.42 -9.52 -0.85
N SER A 35 -5.55 -10.09 -1.30
CA SER A 35 -6.30 -11.16 -0.62
C SER A 35 -5.74 -12.56 -0.83
N TRP A 36 -4.70 -12.70 -1.67
CA TRP A 36 -4.10 -14.00 -1.94
C TRP A 36 -3.42 -14.52 -0.67
N ASN A 37 -4.01 -15.57 -0.08
CA ASN A 37 -3.62 -16.14 1.21
C ASN A 37 -2.15 -16.56 1.34
N TYR A 38 -1.41 -16.69 0.23
CA TYR A 38 0.00 -17.08 0.20
C TYR A 38 0.94 -15.92 -0.17
N SER A 39 0.43 -14.69 -0.27
CA SER A 39 1.23 -13.53 -0.65
C SER A 39 2.01 -12.98 0.55
N LYS A 40 3.35 -13.02 0.49
CA LYS A 40 4.23 -12.49 1.55
C LYS A 40 4.72 -11.10 1.16
N VAL A 41 4.69 -10.16 2.10
CA VAL A 41 5.37 -8.86 1.96
C VAL A 41 6.87 -9.12 1.83
N PHE A 42 7.46 -8.69 0.72
CA PHE A 42 8.89 -8.85 0.45
C PHE A 42 9.61 -7.51 0.25
N PHE A 43 8.84 -6.44 0.10
CA PHE A 43 9.34 -5.09 -0.05
C PHE A 43 8.43 -4.15 0.73
N ASP A 44 9.01 -3.37 1.62
CA ASP A 44 8.37 -2.28 2.35
C ASP A 44 9.44 -1.21 2.54
N LYS A 45 9.34 -0.11 1.80
CA LYS A 45 10.30 0.98 1.83
C LYS A 45 9.62 2.33 1.72
N GLU A 46 10.19 3.29 2.42
CA GLU A 46 9.83 4.70 2.34
C GLU A 46 10.89 5.47 1.56
N TYR A 47 10.43 6.49 0.84
CA TYR A 47 11.22 7.42 0.06
C TYR A 47 10.68 8.83 0.30
N SER A 48 11.50 9.83 0.03
CA SER A 48 11.09 11.24 0.02
C SER A 48 11.31 11.82 -1.37
N MET A 49 10.36 12.64 -1.81
CA MET A 49 10.54 13.59 -2.90
C MET A 49 10.78 14.97 -2.29
N GLU A 50 11.83 15.63 -2.76
CA GLU A 50 12.17 16.98 -2.31
C GLU A 50 11.16 18.02 -2.84
N PRO A 51 11.02 19.17 -2.18
CA PRO A 51 10.19 20.26 -2.66
C PRO A 51 10.50 20.64 -4.12
N GLY A 52 9.46 20.81 -4.93
CA GLY A 52 9.55 21.12 -6.36
C GLY A 52 9.75 19.91 -7.28
N GLU A 53 10.05 18.72 -6.75
CA GLU A 53 10.10 17.50 -7.56
C GLU A 53 8.68 17.07 -7.97
N GLN A 54 8.53 16.64 -9.23
CA GLN A 54 7.24 16.15 -9.75
C GLN A 54 7.25 14.66 -10.08
N LYS A 55 8.42 14.03 -10.13
CA LYS A 55 8.57 12.68 -10.66
C LYS A 55 9.45 11.86 -9.74
N PHE A 56 8.94 10.72 -9.33
CA PHE A 56 9.67 9.72 -8.58
C PHE A 56 9.59 8.36 -9.27
N LYS A 57 10.67 7.59 -9.14
CA LYS A 57 10.77 6.24 -9.71
C LYS A 57 11.48 5.32 -8.74
N ALA A 58 10.81 4.26 -8.33
CA ALA A 58 11.40 3.16 -7.58
C ALA A 58 11.49 1.90 -8.44
N ILE A 59 12.57 1.15 -8.27
CA ILE A 59 12.75 -0.18 -8.84
C ILE A 59 12.58 -1.19 -7.70
N LEU A 60 11.57 -2.04 -7.82
CA LEU A 60 11.34 -3.15 -6.91
C LEU A 60 12.35 -4.28 -7.21
N PRO A 61 12.85 -4.97 -6.18
CA PRO A 61 13.78 -6.08 -6.37
C PRO A 61 13.14 -7.19 -7.20
N LYS A 62 13.97 -7.82 -8.03
CA LYS A 62 13.59 -8.97 -8.86
C LYS A 62 14.11 -10.24 -8.19
N THR A 63 13.20 -11.09 -7.74
CA THR A 63 13.55 -12.43 -7.28
C THR A 63 13.17 -13.44 -8.36
N ARG A 64 14.12 -14.30 -8.74
CA ARG A 64 13.90 -15.29 -9.81
C ARG A 64 12.77 -16.25 -9.43
N GLY A 65 11.80 -16.43 -10.32
CA GLY A 65 10.66 -17.33 -10.09
C GLY A 65 9.53 -16.76 -9.22
N GLN A 66 9.61 -15.49 -8.83
CA GLN A 66 8.56 -14.83 -8.03
C GLN A 66 7.89 -13.73 -8.85
N LEU A 67 6.57 -13.70 -8.81
CA LEU A 67 5.75 -12.68 -9.45
C LEU A 67 5.24 -11.71 -8.39
N ILE A 68 5.26 -10.42 -8.70
CA ILE A 68 4.66 -9.41 -7.82
C ILE A 68 3.14 -9.55 -7.96
N SER A 69 2.48 -9.93 -6.86
CA SER A 69 1.03 -10.16 -6.82
C SER A 69 0.28 -8.91 -6.41
N PHE A 70 0.92 -8.04 -5.63
CA PHE A 70 0.32 -6.83 -5.11
C PHE A 70 1.36 -5.75 -4.88
N VAL A 71 1.01 -4.50 -5.22
CA VAL A 71 1.78 -3.30 -4.87
C VAL A 71 0.81 -2.27 -4.29
N CYS A 72 1.19 -1.72 -3.15
CA CYS A 72 0.54 -0.61 -2.47
C CYS A 72 1.48 0.58 -2.45
N VAL A 73 0.98 1.76 -2.80
CA VAL A 73 1.73 3.01 -2.74
C VAL A 73 0.91 4.01 -1.94
N ASN A 74 1.53 4.56 -0.90
CA ASN A 74 0.95 5.63 -0.09
C ASN A 74 1.77 6.90 -0.23
N LEU A 75 1.07 8.02 -0.33
CA LEU A 75 1.63 9.36 -0.43
C LEU A 75 1.27 10.12 0.84
N GLU A 76 2.28 10.67 1.50
CA GLU A 76 2.09 11.57 2.64
C GLU A 76 2.63 12.95 2.24
N GLY A 77 1.91 14.01 2.61
CA GLY A 77 2.21 15.39 2.21
C GLY A 77 1.31 15.88 1.07
N THR A 78 0.88 15.01 0.16
CA THR A 78 -0.04 15.40 -0.93
C THR A 78 -1.31 14.52 -0.95
N PRO A 79 -2.49 15.08 -1.28
CA PRO A 79 -3.66 14.28 -1.60
C PRO A 79 -3.39 13.36 -2.79
N LYS A 80 -3.95 12.14 -2.77
CA LYS A 80 -3.79 11.16 -3.85
C LYS A 80 -4.36 11.66 -5.18
N GLU A 81 -5.36 12.53 -5.16
CA GLU A 81 -5.97 13.11 -6.37
C GLU A 81 -4.99 13.97 -7.17
N ASN A 82 -3.92 14.45 -6.52
CA ASN A 82 -2.87 15.27 -7.13
C ASN A 82 -1.70 14.44 -7.66
N ALA A 83 -1.84 13.11 -7.74
CA ALA A 83 -0.80 12.23 -8.20
C ALA A 83 -1.34 11.16 -9.16
N VAL A 84 -0.48 10.76 -10.10
CA VAL A 84 -0.67 9.62 -10.97
C VAL A 84 0.42 8.61 -10.66
N VAL A 85 0.02 7.41 -10.28
CA VAL A 85 0.94 6.32 -9.96
C VAL A 85 0.80 5.22 -11.01
N ASP A 86 1.93 4.78 -11.55
CA ASP A 86 2.00 3.68 -12.50
C ASP A 86 2.86 2.55 -11.95
N PHE A 87 2.36 1.31 -12.02
CA PHE A 87 3.16 0.12 -11.78
C PHE A 87 3.35 -0.69 -13.08
N LYS A 88 4.61 -0.92 -13.45
CA LYS A 88 4.97 -1.75 -14.60
C LYS A 88 5.52 -3.10 -14.12
N SER A 89 4.64 -4.09 -14.00
CA SER A 89 4.97 -5.43 -13.49
C SER A 89 6.18 -6.06 -14.19
N LEU A 90 6.23 -6.09 -15.54
CA LEU A 90 7.36 -6.65 -16.30
C LEU A 90 8.72 -6.00 -15.99
N PHE A 91 8.71 -4.71 -15.63
CA PHE A 91 9.92 -3.95 -15.34
C PHE A 91 10.19 -3.84 -13.83
N HIS A 92 9.25 -4.25 -12.97
CA HIS A 92 9.31 -4.08 -11.52
C HIS A 92 9.53 -2.61 -11.14
N VAL A 93 8.84 -1.70 -11.82
CA VAL A 93 9.01 -0.25 -11.64
C VAL A 93 7.71 0.36 -11.16
N VAL A 94 7.79 1.13 -10.08
CA VAL A 94 6.75 2.06 -9.63
C VAL A 94 7.18 3.47 -10.01
N LYS A 95 6.26 4.22 -10.62
CA LYS A 95 6.45 5.65 -10.91
C LYS A 95 5.35 6.43 -10.21
N VAL A 96 5.73 7.53 -9.59
CA VAL A 96 4.81 8.52 -9.03
C VAL A 96 5.03 9.82 -9.79
N HIS A 97 3.96 10.41 -10.29
CA HIS A 97 4.00 11.71 -10.93
C HIS A 97 2.98 12.64 -10.27
N LEU A 98 3.45 13.71 -9.64
CA LEU A 98 2.58 14.77 -9.14
C LEU A 98 2.07 15.59 -10.32
N ILE A 99 0.77 15.93 -10.30
CA ILE A 99 0.14 16.74 -11.35
C ILE A 99 0.77 18.13 -11.39
N GLU A 100 1.05 18.69 -10.21
CA GLU A 100 1.74 19.96 -10.02
C GLU A 100 2.90 19.79 -9.01
N PRO A 101 3.97 20.60 -9.11
CA PRO A 101 5.03 20.60 -8.11
C PRO A 101 4.52 21.20 -6.81
N VAL A 102 4.96 20.64 -5.68
CA VAL A 102 4.59 21.09 -4.34
C VAL A 102 5.77 21.74 -3.63
N ASP A 103 5.50 22.57 -2.63
CA ASP A 103 6.48 23.37 -1.89
C ASP A 103 7.02 22.69 -0.62
N HIS A 104 6.64 21.44 -0.38
CA HIS A 104 7.01 20.64 0.78
C HIS A 104 7.44 19.23 0.36
N GLU A 105 8.07 18.51 1.29
CA GLU A 105 8.48 17.11 1.08
C GLU A 105 7.24 16.22 0.91
N VAL A 106 7.27 15.33 -0.07
CA VAL A 106 6.28 14.26 -0.23
C VAL A 106 6.92 12.94 0.10
N ARG A 107 6.38 12.22 1.08
CA ARG A 107 6.85 10.87 1.42
C ARG A 107 6.07 9.83 0.66
N ILE A 108 6.79 8.82 0.17
CA ILE A 108 6.25 7.74 -0.63
C ILE A 108 6.59 6.44 0.05
N ARG A 109 5.59 5.73 0.56
CA ARG A 109 5.74 4.36 1.05
C ARG A 109 5.30 3.39 -0.01
N ILE A 110 6.16 2.43 -0.33
CA ILE A 110 5.86 1.36 -1.29
C ILE A 110 5.96 0.02 -0.57
N LEU A 111 4.83 -0.69 -0.54
CA LEU A 111 4.74 -2.05 -0.06
C LEU A 111 4.44 -2.97 -1.25
N ALA A 112 5.19 -4.05 -1.40
CA ALA A 112 4.89 -5.08 -2.40
C ALA A 112 4.82 -6.46 -1.76
N LYS A 113 3.82 -7.22 -2.18
CA LYS A 113 3.71 -8.66 -1.92
C LYS A 113 4.02 -9.43 -3.19
N GLN A 114 4.61 -10.59 -3.00
CA GLN A 114 4.92 -11.52 -4.08
C GLN A 114 4.18 -12.83 -3.87
N HIS A 115 3.89 -13.45 -4.99
CA HIS A 115 3.43 -14.82 -5.09
C HIS A 115 4.47 -15.63 -5.87
N GLY A 116 4.85 -16.78 -5.33
CA GLY A 116 5.70 -17.76 -5.99
C GLY A 116 4.92 -19.04 -6.23
N TYR A 117 5.34 -19.79 -7.25
CA TYR A 117 4.95 -21.19 -7.44
C TYR A 117 5.33 -22.05 -6.23
#